data_AF-A0A2E8DXN8-F1
#
_entry.id   AF-A0A2E8DXN8-F1
#
_cell.length_a   1.000
_cell.length_b   1.000
_cell.length_c   1.000
_cell.angle_alpha   90.00
_cell.angle_beta   90.00
_cell.angle_gamma   90.00
#
_symmetry.space_group_name_H-M   'P 1'
#
loop_
_entity.id
_entity.type
_entity.pdbx_description
1 polymer ?
#
loop_
_entity_poly.entity_id
_entity_poly.type
_entity_poly.pdbx_seq_one_letter_code
_entity_poly.pdbx_strand_id
1 'polypeptide(L)'
;MTAEGVLELHGVKKRMTFNEVKITYFDGTEELEAGYMYGDILKIDGNFKMKLSDFNIKRPQFLLLKLNEELNIKISMLASTVPPKEDKAKENKSNGS
;
A
#
# COMPACT_ATOMS: atom_id res chain seq x y z
N MET A 1 4.48 7.76 -14.71
CA MET A 1 5.68 6.89 -14.79
C MET A 1 5.23 5.44 -14.70
N THR A 2 6.04 4.51 -15.18
CA THR A 2 5.71 3.08 -15.15
C THR A 2 6.47 2.39 -14.03
N ALA A 3 5.78 1.55 -13.26
CA ALA A 3 6.40 0.64 -12.29
C ALA A 3 6.08 -0.80 -12.65
N GLU A 4 7.00 -1.73 -12.37
CA GLU A 4 6.79 -3.15 -12.56
C GLU A 4 7.01 -3.91 -11.26
N GLY A 5 6.19 -4.91 -11.01
CA GLY A 5 6.29 -5.73 -9.82
C GLY A 5 5.65 -7.10 -10.01
N VAL A 6 5.90 -7.99 -9.05
CA VAL A 6 5.19 -9.27 -8.97
C VAL A 6 4.11 -9.15 -7.92
N LEU A 7 2.85 -9.34 -8.33
CA LEU A 7 1.74 -9.49 -7.40
C LEU A 7 1.52 -10.99 -7.14
N GLU A 8 1.55 -11.37 -5.87
CA GLU A 8 1.14 -12.70 -5.43
C GLU A 8 -0.24 -12.59 -4.77
N LEU A 9 -1.22 -13.27 -5.34
CA LEU A 9 -2.57 -13.33 -4.80
C LEU A 9 -3.11 -14.74 -4.97
N HIS A 10 -3.66 -15.31 -3.89
CA HIS A 10 -4.26 -16.64 -3.90
C HIS A 10 -3.31 -17.72 -4.48
N GLY A 11 -2.02 -17.63 -4.12
CA GLY A 11 -0.96 -18.55 -4.57
C GLY A 11 -0.52 -18.37 -6.03
N VAL A 12 -1.12 -17.46 -6.78
CA VAL A 12 -0.71 -17.13 -8.16
C VAL A 12 0.20 -15.91 -8.14
N LYS A 13 1.41 -16.06 -8.71
CA LYS A 13 2.39 -14.98 -8.90
C LYS A 13 2.30 -14.48 -10.33
N LYS A 14 2.03 -13.18 -10.52
CA LYS A 14 1.95 -12.56 -11.84
C LYS A 14 2.74 -11.26 -11.89
N ARG A 15 3.53 -11.08 -12.95
CA ARG A 15 4.19 -9.81 -13.23
C ARG A 15 3.15 -8.81 -13.72
N MET A 16 3.11 -7.65 -13.08
CA MET A 16 2.19 -6.56 -13.35
C MET A 16 2.99 -5.32 -13.72
N THR A 17 2.45 -4.54 -14.67
CA THR A 17 2.99 -3.24 -15.09
C THR A 17 1.96 -2.17 -14.77
N PHE A 18 2.38 -1.14 -14.04
CA PHE A 18 1.55 -0.04 -13.56
C PHE A 18 1.95 1.23 -14.30
N ASN A 19 1.13 1.69 -15.25
CA ASN A 19 1.49 2.80 -16.14
C ASN A 19 1.21 4.20 -15.55
N GLU A 20 0.36 4.27 -14.51
CA GLU A 20 -0.12 5.51 -13.91
C GLU A 20 0.35 5.65 -12.45
N VAL A 21 1.65 5.49 -12.24
CA VAL A 21 2.25 5.78 -10.93
C VAL A 21 2.66 7.26 -10.89
N LYS A 22 2.35 7.93 -9.78
CA LYS A 22 2.80 9.28 -9.44
C LYS A 22 3.64 9.18 -8.17
N ILE A 23 4.90 9.56 -8.27
CA ILE A 23 5.80 9.72 -7.13
C ILE A 23 5.95 11.21 -6.87
N THR A 24 5.68 11.64 -5.64
CA THR A 24 5.89 13.01 -5.18
C THR A 24 6.84 12.97 -4.01
N TYR A 25 7.89 13.78 -4.08
CA TYR A 25 8.86 13.93 -3.01
C TYR A 25 8.63 15.28 -2.34
N PHE A 26 8.70 15.30 -1.02
CA PHE A 26 8.63 16.50 -0.20
C PHE A 26 9.85 16.52 0.72
N ASP A 27 10.62 17.60 0.67
CA ASP A 27 11.66 17.85 1.66
C ASP A 27 11.03 17.97 3.06
N GLY A 28 11.71 17.46 4.09
CA GLY A 28 11.26 17.63 5.46
C GLY A 28 11.21 19.12 5.86
N THR A 29 10.06 19.57 6.34
CA THR A 29 9.84 20.96 6.80
C THR A 29 9.10 20.99 8.13
N GLU A 30 9.25 22.09 8.88
CA GLU A 30 8.51 22.30 10.13
C GLU A 30 6.98 22.22 9.94
N GLU A 31 6.47 22.61 8.77
CA GLU A 31 5.04 22.50 8.42
C GLU A 31 4.59 21.03 8.32
N LEU A 32 5.40 20.17 7.70
CA LEU A 32 5.12 18.73 7.63
C LEU A 32 5.23 18.07 9.01
N GLU A 33 6.20 18.50 9.83
CA GLU A 33 6.37 18.00 11.20
C GLU A 33 5.19 18.40 12.10
N ALA A 34 4.61 19.59 11.91
CA ALA A 34 3.37 19.99 12.58
C ALA A 34 2.19 19.05 12.24
N GLY A 35 2.23 18.40 11.06
CA GLY A 35 1.33 17.34 10.64
C GLY A 35 1.78 15.92 11.02
N TYR A 36 2.78 15.77 11.90
CA TYR A 36 3.38 14.50 12.32
C TYR A 36 4.06 13.70 11.17
N MET A 37 4.44 14.39 10.09
CA MET A 37 5.22 13.81 8.99
C MET A 37 6.68 14.26 9.14
N TYR A 38 7.50 13.41 9.75
CA TYR A 38 8.89 13.74 10.09
C TYR A 38 9.86 13.35 8.97
N GLY A 39 10.90 14.18 8.76
CA GLY A 39 11.90 13.99 7.72
C GLY A 39 11.35 14.10 6.29
N ASP A 40 12.13 13.62 5.34
CA ASP A 40 11.75 13.65 3.93
C ASP A 40 10.65 12.63 3.65
N ILE A 41 9.66 13.06 2.87
CA ILE A 41 8.47 12.26 2.59
C ILE A 41 8.43 11.87 1.12
N LEU A 42 8.22 10.57 0.87
CA LEU A 42 7.92 10.03 -0.44
C LEU A 42 6.47 9.57 -0.49
N LYS A 43 5.67 10.24 -1.32
CA LYS A 43 4.29 9.82 -1.63
C LYS A 43 4.24 9.07 -2.95
N ILE A 44 3.64 7.89 -2.93
CA ILE A 44 3.44 7.05 -4.11
C ILE A 44 1.94 6.82 -4.28
N ASP A 45 1.35 7.40 -5.32
CA ASP A 45 -0.02 7.15 -5.73
C ASP A 45 -0.02 6.31 -7.01
N GLY A 46 -0.93 5.34 -7.10
CA GLY A 46 -1.05 4.49 -8.28
C GLY A 46 -2.46 3.98 -8.47
N ASN A 47 -2.81 3.75 -9.73
CA ASN A 47 -4.07 3.13 -10.11
C ASN A 47 -3.81 2.05 -11.15
N PHE A 48 -4.39 0.87 -10.95
CA PHE A 48 -4.29 -0.20 -11.92
C PHE A 48 -5.49 -1.13 -11.89
N LYS A 49 -5.69 -1.82 -13.01
CA LYS A 49 -6.75 -2.79 -13.18
C LYS A 49 -6.19 -4.20 -13.05
N MET A 50 -6.97 -5.09 -12.46
CA MET A 50 -6.67 -6.52 -12.44
C MET A 50 -7.95 -7.33 -12.61
N LYS A 51 -7.82 -8.54 -13.16
CA LYS A 51 -8.93 -9.48 -13.27
C LYS A 51 -8.85 -10.54 -12.18
N LEU A 52 -9.98 -10.96 -11.63
CA LEU A 52 -10.03 -12.04 -10.64
C LEU A 52 -9.54 -13.38 -11.22
N SER A 53 -9.93 -13.68 -12.46
CA SER A 53 -9.53 -14.88 -13.19
C SER A 53 -8.02 -14.99 -13.43
N ASP A 54 -7.31 -13.87 -13.51
CA ASP A 54 -5.85 -13.85 -13.64
C ASP A 54 -5.14 -14.49 -12.43
N PHE A 55 -5.84 -14.59 -11.30
CA PHE A 55 -5.34 -15.13 -10.04
C PHE A 55 -6.12 -16.38 -9.59
N ASN A 56 -6.76 -17.09 -10.54
CA ASN A 56 -7.58 -18.28 -10.28
C ASN A 56 -8.77 -18.06 -9.32
N ILE A 57 -9.21 -16.82 -9.13
CA ILE A 57 -10.40 -16.52 -8.32
C ILE A 57 -11.63 -16.69 -9.21
N LYS A 58 -12.33 -17.81 -9.02
CA LYS A 58 -13.55 -18.12 -9.77
C LYS A 58 -14.74 -17.35 -9.20
N ARG A 59 -15.55 -16.77 -10.08
CA ARG A 59 -16.85 -16.18 -9.72
C ARG A 59 -17.96 -17.23 -9.91
N PRO A 60 -18.63 -17.68 -8.84
CA PRO A 60 -19.84 -18.49 -8.94
C PRO A 60 -20.91 -17.81 -9.79
N GLN A 61 -21.72 -18.60 -10.51
CA GLN A 61 -22.74 -18.06 -11.44
C GLN A 61 -23.69 -17.06 -10.78
N PHE A 62 -24.11 -17.32 -9.54
CA PHE A 62 -25.01 -16.44 -8.78
C PHE A 62 -24.37 -15.09 -8.37
N LEU A 63 -23.04 -14.92 -8.52
CA LEU A 63 -22.32 -13.68 -8.25
C LEU A 63 -21.95 -12.90 -9.51
N LEU A 64 -22.20 -13.41 -10.72
CA LEU A 64 -21.76 -12.75 -11.96
C LEU A 64 -22.30 -11.33 -12.14
N LEU A 65 -23.53 -11.06 -11.69
CA LEU A 65 -24.16 -9.75 -11.75
C LEU A 65 -23.83 -8.85 -10.55
N LYS A 66 -23.21 -9.40 -9.50
CA LYS A 66 -22.93 -8.69 -8.23
C LYS A 66 -21.44 -8.42 -8.02
N LEU A 67 -20.58 -9.21 -8.65
CA LEU A 67 -19.14 -9.15 -8.51
C LEU A 67 -18.49 -8.98 -9.88
N ASN A 68 -17.85 -7.83 -10.08
CA ASN A 68 -17.17 -7.53 -11.32
C ASN A 68 -15.91 -8.40 -11.51
N GLU A 69 -15.58 -8.72 -12.75
CA GLU A 69 -14.34 -9.43 -13.11
C GLU A 69 -13.13 -8.54 -12.93
N GLU A 70 -13.25 -7.29 -13.39
CA GLU A 70 -12.21 -6.29 -13.37
C GLU A 70 -12.34 -5.46 -12.09
N LEU A 71 -11.24 -5.40 -11.34
CA LEU A 71 -11.08 -4.58 -10.16
C LEU A 71 -10.19 -3.40 -10.49
N ASN A 72 -10.62 -2.20 -10.08
CA ASN A 72 -9.79 -1.01 -10.07
C ASN A 72 -9.13 -0.89 -8.69
N ILE A 73 -7.82 -1.03 -8.62
CA ILE A 73 -7.03 -0.94 -7.41
C ILE A 73 -6.37 0.43 -7.36
N LYS A 74 -6.63 1.19 -6.29
CA LYS A 74 -5.95 2.44 -5.98
C LYS A 74 -5.02 2.22 -4.81
N ILE A 75 -3.76 2.60 -4.97
CA ILE A 75 -2.77 2.63 -3.89
C ILE A 75 -2.40 4.08 -3.60
N SER A 76 -2.25 4.39 -2.33
CA SER A 76 -1.67 5.65 -1.85
C SER A 76 -0.77 5.28 -0.67
N MET A 77 0.52 5.49 -0.83
CA MET A 77 1.54 5.14 0.14
C MET A 77 2.33 6.39 0.51
N LEU A 78 2.68 6.48 1.78
CA LEU A 78 3.59 7.48 2.32
C LEU A 78 4.76 6.73 2.97
N ALA A 79 5.97 7.13 2.63
CA ALA A 79 7.20 6.67 3.28
C ALA A 79 7.96 7.88 3.81
N SER A 80 8.66 7.69 4.93
CA SER A 80 9.46 8.71 5.59
C SER A 80 10.88 8.18 5.80
N THR A 81 11.88 9.07 5.75
CA THR A 81 13.27 8.75 6.12
C THR A 81 13.46 8.58 7.63
N VAL A 82 12.48 8.98 8.44
CA VAL A 82 12.50 8.84 9.89
C VAL A 82 11.88 7.49 10.28
N PRO A 83 12.58 6.65 11.06
CA PRO A 83 12.03 5.40 11.53
C PRO A 83 10.87 5.63 12.50
N PRO A 84 9.91 4.68 12.61
CA PRO A 84 8.89 4.73 13.64
C PRO A 84 9.55 4.81 15.03
N LYS A 85 9.05 5.68 15.90
CA LYS A 85 9.50 5.68 17.30
C LYS A 85 9.11 4.35 17.93
N GLU A 86 10.05 3.64 18.55
CA GLU A 86 9.73 2.45 19.33
C GLU A 86 8.81 2.84 20.49
N ASP A 87 7.60 2.29 20.52
CA ASP A 87 6.70 2.44 21.66
C ASP A 87 7.34 1.78 22.89
N LYS A 88 7.95 2.59 23.77
CA LYS A 88 8.45 2.17 25.09
C LYS A 88 7.34 1.79 26.09
N ALA A 89 6.22 1.26 25.61
CA ALA A 89 5.05 0.93 26.43
C ALA A 89 5.14 -0.45 27.14
N LYS A 90 6.26 -1.18 27.05
CA LYS A 90 6.42 -2.52 27.65
C LYS A 90 7.43 -2.63 28.80
N GLU A 91 7.84 -1.53 29.43
CA GLU A 91 8.84 -1.60 30.53
C GLU A 91 8.27 -1.36 31.95
N ASN A 92 6.97 -1.07 32.13
CA ASN A 92 6.39 -0.79 33.45
C ASN A 92 5.30 -1.77 33.92
N LYS A 93 5.50 -3.09 33.79
CA LYS A 93 4.68 -4.10 34.52
C LYS A 93 5.49 -5.32 35.02
N SER A 94 6.71 -5.09 35.51
CA SER A 94 7.46 -6.08 36.29
C SER A 94 8.28 -5.39 37.38
N ASN A 95 7.60 -4.70 38.29
CA ASN A 95 8.10 -4.44 39.64
C ASN A 95 6.92 -4.08 40.54
N GLY A 96 6.38 -5.12 41.16
CA GLY A 96 5.37 -5.08 42.19
C GLY A 96 5.44 -6.42 42.91
N SER A 97 6.47 -6.57 43.74
CA SER A 97 6.59 -7.59 44.78
C SER A 97 5.50 -7.42 45.83
#